data_AF-A0A1Q7TVJ4-F1
#
_entry.id   AF-A0A1Q7TVJ4-F1
#
_cell.length_a   1.000
_cell.length_b   1.000
_cell.length_c   1.000
_cell.angle_alpha   90.00
_cell.angle_beta   90.00
_cell.angle_gamma   90.00
#
_symmetry.space_group_name_H-M   'P 1'
#
loop_
_entity.id
_entity.type
_entity.pdbx_description
1 polymer ?
#
loop_
_entity_poly.entity_id
_entity_poly.type
_entity_poly.pdbx_seq_one_letter_code
_entity_poly.pdbx_strand_id
1 'polypeptide(L)'
;MTGGPADLAAMRSKLDALHIGEPSLQGYVDKTTAECASTPPSCVLIRLPEQPGGDAAQQKVVQQVRDALGSGVEYRRTEVVGPSVGSELIRAGVLATVLALGAIMVYVWFRFEWQFGVGATLATLHDVITTVGLFAIFQLDFNLTTLAAILTIAGYSINDTVVIYDRVRESMRKYRTMPFRDLINLAVNETLSRTILTVATYSITCSRTGARSPAPPRPRKPARSGLRADGHGTGGNGKLTAMELVAVSPAGRQIIERYAASGFRVSGVVYQGPVLVFPDRTVRWAEAALTAESLAPVVEHGGIELLLLGVGRRMVPVAASLRASLKAGGVALEVMDTGAACRTYNLLLAEDRRVAAALLPPA
;
A
#
# COMPACT_ATOMS: atom_id res chain seq x y z
N MET A 1 3.39 -21.75 -7.79
CA MET A 1 3.17 -22.92 -6.90
C MET A 1 3.81 -24.15 -7.50
N THR A 2 4.60 -24.91 -6.76
CA THR A 2 4.94 -26.30 -7.12
C THR A 2 3.92 -27.23 -6.46
N GLY A 3 3.48 -28.32 -7.11
CA GLY A 3 2.53 -29.30 -6.52
C GLY A 3 3.06 -30.11 -5.33
N GLY A 4 4.13 -29.65 -4.69
CA GLY A 4 4.91 -30.25 -3.61
C GLY A 4 5.91 -29.21 -3.04
N PRO A 5 6.76 -29.58 -2.05
CA PRO A 5 7.75 -28.66 -1.49
C PRO A 5 8.60 -28.04 -2.62
N ALA A 6 8.80 -26.73 -2.58
CA ALA A 6 9.48 -26.03 -3.66
C ALA A 6 10.96 -26.43 -3.70
N ASP A 7 11.37 -27.10 -4.78
CA ASP A 7 12.76 -27.46 -5.02
C ASP A 7 13.54 -26.24 -5.51
N LEU A 8 14.07 -25.48 -4.56
CA LEU A 8 14.88 -24.29 -4.82
C LEU A 8 16.13 -24.61 -5.64
N ALA A 9 16.71 -25.81 -5.50
CA ALA A 9 17.92 -26.20 -6.20
C ALA A 9 17.63 -26.46 -7.69
N ALA A 10 16.55 -27.19 -7.99
CA ALA A 10 16.10 -27.40 -9.37
C ALA A 10 15.68 -26.09 -10.05
N MET A 11 14.99 -25.19 -9.34
CA MET A 11 14.64 -23.87 -9.86
C MET A 11 15.88 -23.02 -10.13
N ARG A 12 16.88 -23.03 -9.23
CA ARG A 12 18.15 -22.31 -9.43
C ARG A 12 18.90 -22.81 -10.65
N SER A 13 19.05 -24.13 -10.79
CA SER A 13 19.73 -24.74 -11.95
C SER A 13 19.07 -24.36 -13.29
N LYS A 14 17.73 -24.33 -13.35
CA LYS A 14 16.99 -23.90 -14.55
C LYS A 14 17.17 -22.41 -14.86
N LEU A 15 17.29 -21.56 -13.84
CA LEU A 15 17.48 -20.13 -14.02
C LEU A 15 18.94 -19.78 -14.36
N ASP A 16 19.91 -20.47 -13.78
CA ASP A 16 21.33 -20.32 -14.10
C ASP A 16 21.60 -20.67 -15.58
N ALA A 17 20.88 -21.64 -16.13
CA ALA A 17 20.95 -22.02 -17.55
C ALA A 17 20.46 -20.93 -18.51
N LEU A 18 19.73 -19.90 -18.03
CA LEU A 18 19.25 -18.79 -18.85
C LEU A 18 20.29 -17.67 -19.00
N HIS A 19 21.42 -17.71 -18.27
CA HIS A 19 22.47 -16.67 -18.29
C HIS A 19 21.96 -15.23 -17.99
N ILE A 20 20.92 -15.12 -17.18
CA ILE A 20 20.24 -13.84 -16.82
C ILE A 20 20.84 -13.18 -15.56
N GLY A 21 22.08 -13.52 -15.19
CA GLY A 21 22.73 -13.10 -13.93
C GLY A 21 22.48 -14.07 -12.77
N GLU A 22 22.78 -13.65 -11.53
CA GLU A 22 22.55 -14.46 -10.33
C GLU A 22 21.15 -14.19 -9.73
N PRO A 23 20.16 -15.07 -9.95
CA PRO A 23 18.84 -14.91 -9.36
C PRO A 23 18.87 -15.26 -7.87
N SER A 24 18.31 -14.39 -7.03
CA SER A 24 18.09 -14.69 -5.62
C SER A 24 16.73 -15.37 -5.45
N LEU A 25 16.75 -16.63 -5.01
CA LEU A 25 15.57 -17.42 -4.70
C LEU A 25 15.37 -17.50 -3.19
N GLN A 26 14.23 -17.03 -2.69
CA GLN A 26 13.90 -17.08 -1.27
C GLN A 26 12.55 -17.76 -1.07
N GLY A 27 12.53 -18.88 -0.34
CA GLY A 27 11.29 -19.51 0.09
C GLY A 27 10.63 -18.68 1.20
N TYR A 28 9.31 -18.45 1.10
CA TYR A 28 8.56 -17.75 2.14
C TYR A 28 7.35 -18.58 2.57
N VAL A 29 7.05 -18.51 3.88
CA VAL A 29 5.91 -19.17 4.50
C VAL A 29 4.95 -18.09 4.96
N ASP A 30 3.76 -18.08 4.36
CA ASP A 30 2.67 -17.22 4.80
C ASP A 30 1.62 -18.03 5.54
N LYS A 31 1.50 -17.81 6.85
CA LYS A 31 0.48 -18.49 7.68
C LYS A 31 -0.93 -17.94 7.46
N THR A 32 -1.07 -16.76 6.86
CA THR A 32 -2.38 -16.17 6.56
C THR A 32 -3.03 -16.81 5.34
N THR A 33 -2.22 -17.38 4.45
CA THR A 33 -2.69 -18.01 3.22
C THR A 33 -2.47 -19.53 3.31
N ALA A 34 -3.55 -20.31 3.37
CA ALA A 34 -3.50 -21.77 3.56
C ALA A 34 -2.59 -22.53 2.55
N GLU A 35 -2.27 -21.90 1.42
CA GLU A 35 -1.48 -22.46 0.31
C GLU A 35 0.03 -22.21 0.44
N CYS A 36 0.45 -21.18 1.19
CA CYS A 36 1.86 -20.88 1.50
C CYS A 36 2.21 -21.23 2.96
N ALA A 37 1.30 -21.88 3.70
CA ALA A 37 1.46 -22.21 5.12
C ALA A 37 2.25 -23.51 5.36
N SER A 38 2.60 -24.26 4.31
CA SER A 38 3.29 -25.54 4.43
C SER A 38 4.77 -25.38 4.81
N THR A 39 5.30 -26.30 5.60
CA THR A 39 6.74 -26.48 5.83
C THR A 39 7.12 -27.85 5.26
N PRO A 40 7.97 -27.96 4.23
CA PRO A 40 8.78 -26.90 3.58
C PRO A 40 7.96 -25.86 2.79
N PRO A 41 8.49 -24.64 2.56
CA PRO A 41 7.78 -23.57 1.85
C PRO A 41 7.42 -23.99 0.42
N SER A 42 6.16 -23.83 0.05
CA SER A 42 5.61 -24.05 -1.30
C SER A 42 5.65 -22.78 -2.17
N CYS A 43 5.93 -21.64 -1.56
CA CYS A 43 5.95 -20.32 -2.17
C CYS A 43 7.39 -19.79 -2.21
N VAL A 44 7.78 -19.28 -3.38
CA VAL A 44 9.16 -18.82 -3.66
C VAL A 44 9.10 -17.42 -4.25
N LEU A 45 9.86 -16.51 -3.67
CA LEU A 45 10.17 -15.20 -4.21
C LEU A 45 11.42 -15.32 -5.09
N ILE A 46 11.29 -14.89 -6.35
CA ILE A 46 12.39 -14.89 -7.32
C ILE A 46 12.77 -13.44 -7.58
N ARG A 47 14.02 -13.08 -7.26
CA ARG A 47 14.60 -11.77 -7.56
C ARG A 47 15.58 -11.92 -8.72
N LEU A 48 15.39 -11.10 -9.74
CA LEU A 48 16.22 -11.08 -10.94
C LEU A 48 17.06 -9.80 -10.91
N PRO A 49 18.36 -9.88 -11.25
CA PRO A 49 19.18 -8.68 -11.37
C PRO A 49 18.72 -7.82 -12.54
N GLU A 50 19.07 -6.54 -12.50
CA GLU A 50 18.84 -5.60 -13.59
C GLU A 50 19.46 -6.12 -14.89
N GLN A 51 18.71 -6.02 -15.99
CA GLN A 51 19.13 -6.48 -17.30
C GLN A 51 19.56 -5.28 -18.15
N PRO A 52 20.72 -5.35 -18.83
CA PRO A 52 21.14 -4.29 -19.75
C PRO A 52 20.14 -4.18 -20.91
N GLY A 53 19.51 -3.01 -21.06
CA GLY A 53 18.49 -2.76 -22.09
C GLY A 53 17.15 -2.19 -21.58
N GLY A 54 17.05 -1.84 -20.30
CA GLY A 54 15.90 -1.16 -19.71
C GLY A 54 14.66 -2.05 -19.58
N ASP A 55 13.49 -1.43 -19.37
CA ASP A 55 12.24 -2.12 -19.02
C ASP A 55 11.83 -3.21 -20.04
N ALA A 56 12.10 -2.98 -21.33
CA ALA A 56 11.78 -3.93 -22.40
C ALA A 56 12.64 -5.21 -22.34
N ALA A 57 13.93 -5.09 -21.98
CA ALA A 57 14.80 -6.24 -21.77
C ALA A 57 14.39 -7.02 -20.51
N GLN A 58 14.00 -6.30 -19.47
CA GLN A 58 13.54 -6.89 -18.20
C GLN A 58 12.23 -7.67 -18.37
N GLN A 59 11.26 -7.15 -19.13
CA GLN A 59 10.03 -7.88 -19.48
C GLN A 59 10.31 -9.14 -20.30
N LYS A 60 11.27 -9.08 -21.25
CA LYS A 60 11.69 -10.27 -22.01
C LYS A 60 12.27 -11.35 -21.11
N VAL A 61 13.11 -10.98 -20.14
CA VAL A 61 13.68 -11.92 -19.18
C VAL A 61 12.61 -12.53 -18.27
N VAL A 62 11.64 -11.74 -17.81
CA VAL A 62 10.49 -12.28 -17.05
C VAL A 62 9.70 -13.29 -17.88
N GLN A 63 9.53 -13.05 -19.18
CA GLN A 63 8.87 -14.00 -20.07
C GLN A 63 9.70 -15.27 -20.28
N GLN A 64 11.01 -15.17 -20.49
CA GLN A 64 11.92 -16.31 -20.59
C GLN A 64 11.92 -17.17 -19.31
N VAL A 65 11.89 -16.53 -18.15
CA VAL A 65 11.78 -17.21 -16.85
C VAL A 65 10.44 -17.95 -16.74
N ARG A 66 9.34 -17.34 -17.20
CA ARG A 66 8.02 -17.98 -17.22
C ARG A 66 8.00 -19.21 -18.11
N ASP A 67 8.63 -19.11 -19.29
CA ASP A 67 8.71 -20.21 -20.26
C ASP A 67 9.58 -21.36 -19.74
N ALA A 68 10.70 -21.06 -19.05
CA ALA A 68 11.60 -22.07 -18.49
C ALA A 68 11.05 -22.80 -17.25
N LEU A 69 10.27 -22.10 -16.42
CA LEU A 69 9.60 -22.69 -15.25
C LEU A 69 8.31 -23.44 -15.61
N GLY A 70 7.71 -23.13 -16.77
CA GLY A 70 6.61 -23.87 -17.37
C GLY A 70 5.23 -23.65 -16.72
N SER A 71 4.20 -24.31 -17.26
CA SER A 71 2.78 -24.18 -16.85
C SER A 71 2.45 -24.90 -15.53
N GLY A 72 3.40 -25.59 -14.92
CA GLY A 72 3.24 -26.23 -13.62
C GLY A 72 3.36 -25.26 -12.43
N VAL A 73 3.74 -24.01 -12.68
CA VAL A 73 3.94 -22.98 -11.66
C VAL A 73 2.89 -21.88 -11.80
N GLU A 74 2.00 -21.76 -10.80
CA GLU A 74 1.09 -20.59 -10.71
C GLU A 74 1.88 -19.33 -10.30
N TYR A 75 1.87 -18.30 -11.15
CA TYR A 75 2.46 -16.98 -10.91
C TYR A 75 1.43 -16.05 -10.28
N ARG A 76 1.64 -15.66 -9.02
CA ARG A 76 0.67 -14.83 -8.27
C ARG A 76 0.87 -13.34 -8.43
N ARG A 77 2.12 -12.89 -8.32
CA ARG A 77 2.47 -11.48 -8.34
C ARG A 77 3.82 -11.35 -9.03
N THR A 78 3.84 -10.67 -10.16
CA THR A 78 5.07 -10.31 -10.87
C THR A 78 5.17 -8.80 -10.87
N GLU A 79 6.05 -8.28 -10.02
CA GLU A 79 6.40 -6.87 -10.00
C GLU A 79 7.69 -6.70 -10.78
N VAL A 80 7.61 -5.95 -11.88
CA VAL A 80 8.79 -5.55 -12.64
C VAL A 80 9.09 -4.13 -12.21
N VAL A 81 10.09 -3.96 -11.35
CA VAL A 81 10.62 -2.63 -11.04
C VAL A 81 11.65 -2.30 -12.10
N GLY A 82 11.30 -1.39 -13.00
CA GLY A 82 12.21 -0.87 -14.00
C GLY A 82 13.42 -0.20 -13.35
N PRO A 83 14.64 -0.36 -13.89
CA PRO A 83 15.85 0.21 -13.30
C PRO A 83 15.81 1.73 -13.15
N SER A 84 15.12 2.41 -14.08
CA SER A 84 14.87 3.84 -14.03
C SER A 84 14.12 4.23 -12.74
N VAL A 85 13.07 3.50 -12.39
CA VAL A 85 12.23 3.75 -11.20
C VAL A 85 12.99 3.41 -9.92
N GLY A 86 13.81 2.35 -9.92
CA GLY A 86 14.65 2.00 -8.77
C GLY A 86 15.66 3.09 -8.42
N SER A 87 16.33 3.65 -9.43
CA SER A 87 17.32 4.72 -9.22
C SER A 87 16.70 6.02 -8.70
N GLU A 88 15.50 6.38 -9.20
CA GLU A 88 14.75 7.54 -8.73
C GLU A 88 14.24 7.33 -7.31
N LEU A 89 13.79 6.12 -6.98
CA LEU A 89 13.34 5.75 -5.65
C LEU A 89 14.45 5.86 -4.59
N ILE A 90 15.66 5.37 -4.91
CA ILE A 90 16.81 5.49 -4.01
C ILE A 90 17.14 6.97 -3.77
N ARG A 91 17.20 7.78 -4.82
CA ARG A 91 17.47 9.22 -4.71
C ARG A 91 16.41 9.94 -3.87
N ALA A 92 15.13 9.68 -4.16
CA ALA A 92 14.02 10.24 -3.42
C ALA A 92 14.06 9.83 -1.94
N GLY A 93 14.39 8.56 -1.64
CA GLY A 93 14.50 8.05 -0.28
C GLY A 93 15.67 8.65 0.52
N VAL A 94 16.84 8.77 -0.10
CA VAL A 94 17.99 9.46 0.51
C VAL A 94 17.65 10.92 0.78
N LEU A 95 17.08 11.62 -0.21
CA LEU A 95 16.69 13.02 -0.06
C LEU A 95 15.64 13.20 1.05
N ALA A 96 14.60 12.38 1.07
CA ALA A 96 13.57 12.40 2.10
C ALA A 96 14.15 12.17 3.51
N THR A 97 15.09 11.25 3.65
CA THR A 97 15.75 10.94 4.92
C THR A 97 16.60 12.10 5.41
N VAL A 98 17.41 12.70 4.52
CA VAL A 98 18.24 13.87 4.86
C VAL A 98 17.38 15.07 5.23
N LEU A 99 16.31 15.33 4.47
CA LEU A 99 15.36 16.40 4.78
C LEU A 99 14.64 16.16 6.10
N ALA A 100 14.25 14.92 6.41
CA ALA A 100 13.63 14.57 7.68
C ALA A 100 14.59 14.77 8.87
N LEU A 101 15.85 14.32 8.77
CA LEU A 101 16.86 14.55 9.81
C LEU A 101 17.15 16.04 10.01
N GLY A 102 17.22 16.81 8.91
CA GLY A 102 17.35 18.27 8.97
C GLY A 102 16.15 18.94 9.63
N ALA A 103 14.93 18.54 9.28
CA ALA A 103 13.70 19.04 9.88
C ALA A 103 13.63 18.72 11.38
N ILE A 104 14.02 17.51 11.80
CA ILE A 104 14.13 17.12 13.21
C ILE A 104 15.15 18.00 13.94
N MET A 105 16.34 18.20 13.35
CA MET A 105 17.37 19.04 13.96
C MET A 105 16.86 20.46 14.19
N VAL A 106 16.23 21.06 13.18
CA VAL A 106 15.66 22.41 13.24
C VAL A 106 14.53 22.47 14.28
N TYR A 107 13.63 21.49 14.28
CA TYR A 107 12.54 21.41 15.24
C TYR A 107 13.04 21.35 16.69
N VAL A 108 13.99 20.45 16.99
CA VAL A 108 14.55 20.30 18.34
C VAL A 108 15.36 21.54 18.72
N TRP A 109 16.10 22.13 17.78
CA TRP A 109 16.85 23.37 18.04
C TRP A 109 15.92 24.50 18.48
N PHE A 110 14.83 24.77 17.76
CA PHE A 110 13.88 25.81 18.14
C PHE A 110 13.14 25.51 19.45
N ARG A 111 12.86 24.23 19.74
CA ARG A 111 12.11 23.83 20.94
C ARG A 111 12.98 23.78 22.21
N PHE A 112 14.27 23.51 22.07
CA PHE A 112 15.21 23.30 23.17
C PHE A 112 16.42 24.24 23.05
N GLU A 113 17.61 23.68 22.86
CA GLU A 113 18.86 24.37 22.55
C GLU A 113 19.58 23.55 21.47
N TRP A 114 20.55 24.15 20.77
CA TRP A 114 21.23 23.48 19.66
C TRP A 114 21.97 22.20 20.07
N GLN A 115 22.46 22.09 21.32
CA GLN A 115 23.15 20.89 21.81
C GLN A 115 22.19 19.67 21.88
N PHE A 116 20.94 19.90 22.30
CA PHE A 116 19.90 18.88 22.27
C PHE A 116 19.52 18.51 20.83
N GLY A 117 19.51 19.49 19.92
CA GLY A 117 19.28 19.27 18.50
C GLY A 117 20.27 18.26 17.91
N VAL A 118 21.57 18.49 18.10
CA VAL A 118 22.62 17.58 17.59
C VAL A 118 22.50 16.19 18.22
N GLY A 119 22.25 16.10 19.54
CA GLY A 119 22.08 14.83 20.23
C GLY A 119 20.91 14.01 19.70
N ALA A 120 19.75 14.66 19.51
CA ALA A 120 18.56 14.02 18.95
C ALA A 120 18.80 13.54 17.51
N THR A 121 19.41 14.38 16.66
CA THR A 121 19.70 14.01 15.27
C THR A 121 20.65 12.82 15.17
N LEU A 122 21.69 12.75 16.02
CA LEU A 122 22.60 11.61 16.05
C LEU A 122 21.93 10.32 16.53
N ALA A 123 21.06 10.40 17.53
CA ALA A 123 20.28 9.25 18.01
C ALA A 123 19.34 8.74 16.90
N THR A 124 18.59 9.63 16.25
CA THR A 124 17.70 9.24 15.14
C THR A 124 18.48 8.70 13.95
N LEU A 125 19.65 9.27 13.63
CA LEU A 125 20.52 8.76 12.57
C LEU A 125 20.97 7.33 12.86
N HIS A 126 21.37 7.03 14.10
CA HIS A 126 21.71 5.68 14.54
C HIS A 126 20.55 4.70 14.31
N ASP A 127 19.32 5.09 14.65
CA ASP A 127 18.15 4.23 14.49
C ASP A 127 17.86 3.94 13.00
N VAL A 128 17.97 4.95 12.14
CA VAL A 128 17.79 4.79 10.69
C VAL A 128 18.88 3.89 10.11
N ILE A 129 20.14 4.11 10.45
CA ILE A 129 21.27 3.28 9.96
C ILE A 129 21.10 1.83 10.44
N THR A 130 20.76 1.62 11.70
CA THR A 130 20.58 0.28 12.27
C THR A 130 19.41 -0.43 11.59
N THR A 131 18.30 0.28 11.35
CA THR A 131 17.14 -0.27 10.65
C THR A 131 17.50 -0.66 9.22
N VAL A 132 18.14 0.21 8.45
CA VAL A 132 18.59 -0.10 7.08
C VAL A 132 19.62 -1.23 7.07
N GLY A 133 20.53 -1.28 8.04
CA GLY A 133 21.50 -2.35 8.20
C GLY A 133 20.85 -3.71 8.43
N LEU A 134 19.80 -3.78 9.26
CA LEU A 134 19.01 -5.00 9.43
C LEU A 134 18.34 -5.43 8.12
N PHE A 135 17.76 -4.49 7.35
CA PHE A 135 17.19 -4.81 6.04
C PHE A 135 18.23 -5.39 5.07
N ALA A 136 19.45 -4.86 5.08
CA ALA A 136 20.56 -5.38 4.28
C ALA A 136 20.99 -6.79 4.70
N ILE A 137 21.10 -7.05 6.01
CA ILE A 137 21.49 -8.37 6.56
C ILE A 137 20.43 -9.43 6.22
N PHE A 138 19.15 -9.11 6.39
CA PHE A 138 18.05 -10.04 6.16
C PHE A 138 17.59 -10.10 4.70
N GLN A 139 18.25 -9.35 3.80
CA GLN A 139 17.91 -9.26 2.38
C GLN A 139 16.40 -8.98 2.15
N LEU A 140 15.86 -8.06 2.96
CA LEU A 140 14.47 -7.65 2.89
C LEU A 140 14.27 -6.63 1.75
N ASP A 141 13.06 -6.62 1.17
CA ASP A 141 12.76 -5.74 0.05
C ASP A 141 12.74 -4.27 0.49
N PHE A 142 13.53 -3.45 -0.22
CA PHE A 142 13.57 -2.02 -0.02
C PHE A 142 12.70 -1.33 -1.07
N ASN A 143 11.53 -0.84 -0.66
CA ASN A 143 10.56 -0.15 -1.52
C ASN A 143 10.03 1.13 -0.84
N LEU A 144 9.13 1.84 -1.52
CA LEU A 144 8.48 3.06 -0.99
C LEU A 144 7.81 2.84 0.37
N THR A 145 7.16 1.70 0.55
CA THR A 145 6.49 1.33 1.80
C THR A 145 7.50 1.13 2.93
N THR A 146 8.61 0.46 2.63
CA THR A 146 9.72 0.29 3.58
C THR A 146 10.33 1.64 3.97
N LEU A 147 10.55 2.54 3.00
CA LEU A 147 11.02 3.90 3.26
C LEU A 147 10.05 4.66 4.18
N ALA A 148 8.75 4.62 3.89
CA ALA A 148 7.73 5.24 4.72
C ALA A 148 7.71 4.66 6.15
N ALA A 149 7.91 3.35 6.29
CA ALA A 149 8.03 2.69 7.59
C ALA A 149 9.26 3.18 8.37
N ILE A 150 10.42 3.32 7.71
CA ILE A 150 11.65 3.86 8.33
C ILE A 150 11.45 5.29 8.82
N LEU A 151 10.84 6.16 8.00
CA LEU A 151 10.53 7.53 8.42
C LEU A 151 9.54 7.56 9.59
N THR A 152 8.59 6.63 9.61
CA THR A 152 7.64 6.49 10.72
C THR A 152 8.36 6.11 12.02
N ILE A 153 9.28 5.15 11.96
CA ILE A 153 10.11 4.74 13.10
C ILE A 153 10.94 5.93 13.61
N ALA A 154 11.55 6.70 12.71
CA ALA A 154 12.28 7.91 13.07
C ALA A 154 11.39 8.94 13.79
N GLY A 155 10.14 9.10 13.33
CA GLY A 155 9.12 9.95 13.98
C GLY A 155 8.72 9.48 15.39
N TYR A 156 8.65 8.17 15.62
CA TYR A 156 8.42 7.62 16.95
C TYR A 156 9.64 7.76 17.86
N SER A 157 10.85 7.52 17.35
CA SER A 157 12.11 7.69 18.10
C SER A 157 12.30 9.12 18.61
N ILE A 158 12.02 10.12 17.76
CA ILE A 158 12.13 11.53 18.17
C ILE A 158 11.10 11.91 19.23
N ASN A 159 9.88 11.36 19.17
CA ASN A 159 8.84 11.62 20.16
C ASN A 159 9.32 11.24 21.57
N ASP A 160 9.96 10.08 21.72
CA ASP A 160 10.48 9.62 23.01
C ASP A 160 11.66 10.49 23.48
N THR A 161 12.54 10.89 22.56
CA THR A 161 13.66 11.80 22.85
C THR A 161 13.18 13.15 23.40
N VAL A 162 12.13 13.73 22.80
CA VAL A 162 11.54 15.01 23.23
C VAL A 162 10.98 14.93 24.65
N VAL A 163 10.30 13.82 25.00
CA VAL A 163 9.76 13.62 26.35
C VAL A 163 10.88 13.57 27.39
N ILE A 164 11.98 12.85 27.10
CA ILE A 164 13.14 12.78 27.98
C ILE A 164 13.78 14.17 28.12
N TYR A 165 13.96 14.89 27.01
CA TYR A 165 14.56 16.24 27.04
C TYR A 165 13.71 17.25 27.79
N ASP A 166 12.39 17.21 27.65
CA ASP A 166 11.49 18.04 28.46
C ASP A 166 11.67 17.73 29.95
N ARG A 167 11.79 16.46 30.33
CA ARG A 167 12.04 16.09 31.73
C ARG A 167 13.41 16.54 32.22
N VAL A 168 14.46 16.40 31.41
CA VAL A 168 15.81 16.91 31.75
C VAL A 168 15.75 18.43 31.97
N ARG A 169 15.05 19.19 31.12
CA ARG A 169 14.87 20.64 31.31
C ARG A 169 14.09 20.99 32.57
N GLU A 170 13.02 20.25 32.86
CA GLU A 170 12.24 20.43 34.09
C GLU A 170 13.10 20.16 35.33
N SER A 171 13.83 19.05 35.34
CA SER A 171 14.74 18.68 36.43
C SER A 171 15.87 19.71 36.60
N MET A 172 16.43 20.26 35.52
CA MET A 172 17.42 21.36 35.60
C MET A 172 16.87 22.62 36.27
N ARG A 173 15.59 22.94 36.05
CA ARG A 173 14.94 24.09 36.70
C ARG A 173 14.66 23.83 38.17
N LYS A 174 14.30 22.59 38.53
CA LYS A 174 13.94 22.18 39.90
C LYS A 174 15.16 21.93 40.79
N TYR A 175 16.23 21.33 40.25
CA TYR A 175 17.41 20.89 41.00
C TYR A 175 18.69 21.61 40.52
N ARG A 176 18.80 22.92 40.78
CA ARG A 176 19.89 23.75 40.24
C ARG A 176 21.30 23.38 40.73
N THR A 177 21.44 22.74 41.88
CA THR A 177 22.73 22.38 42.48
C THR A 177 23.13 20.93 42.24
N MET A 178 22.27 20.13 41.63
CA MET A 178 22.52 18.71 41.38
C MET A 178 23.52 18.54 40.21
N PRO A 179 24.47 17.59 40.30
CA PRO A 179 25.35 17.26 39.19
C PRO A 179 24.55 16.84 37.94
N PHE A 180 24.96 17.30 36.76
CA PHE A 180 24.22 17.09 35.51
C PHE A 180 24.00 15.60 35.17
N ARG A 181 24.96 14.73 35.52
CA ARG A 181 24.85 13.28 35.30
C ARG A 181 23.73 12.65 36.14
N ASP A 182 23.68 13.00 37.43
CA ASP A 182 22.67 12.47 38.35
C ASP A 182 21.28 12.99 37.96
N LEU A 183 21.21 14.21 37.46
CA LEU A 183 20.00 14.82 36.94
C LEU A 183 19.46 14.09 35.71
N ILE A 184 20.33 13.74 34.75
CA ILE A 184 19.94 12.94 33.59
C ILE A 184 19.44 11.56 34.04
N ASN A 185 20.16 10.89 34.93
CA ASN A 185 19.75 9.58 35.45
C ASN A 185 18.38 9.63 36.12
N LEU A 186 18.12 10.68 36.92
CA LEU A 186 16.81 10.90 37.53
C LEU A 186 15.73 11.10 36.47
N ALA A 187 15.96 11.99 35.50
CA ALA A 187 14.98 12.29 34.44
C ALA A 187 14.65 11.05 33.59
N VAL A 188 15.66 10.27 33.21
CA VAL A 188 15.48 9.01 32.45
C VAL A 188 14.63 8.04 33.26
N ASN A 189 14.96 7.81 34.54
CA ASN A 189 14.21 6.90 35.40
C ASN A 189 12.74 7.32 35.59
N GLU A 190 12.47 8.61 35.71
CA GLU A 190 11.09 9.12 35.84
C GLU A 190 10.27 8.96 34.56
N THR A 191 10.92 9.02 33.38
CA THR A 191 10.25 8.85 32.08
C THR A 191 10.16 7.39 31.60
N LEU A 192 10.94 6.48 32.18
CA LEU A 192 11.11 5.11 31.70
C LEU A 192 9.78 4.34 31.59
N SER A 193 8.90 4.44 32.59
CA SER A 193 7.59 3.76 32.57
C SER A 193 6.72 4.22 31.41
N ARG A 194 6.78 5.51 31.05
CA ARG A 194 6.02 6.07 29.93
C ARG A 194 6.57 5.56 28.60
N THR A 195 7.88 5.61 28.41
CA THR A 195 8.55 5.13 27.20
C THR A 195 8.26 3.65 26.97
N ILE A 196 8.37 2.81 28.00
CA ILE A 196 8.05 1.38 27.91
C ILE A 196 6.58 1.17 27.53
N LEU A 197 5.65 1.88 28.15
CA LEU A 197 4.23 1.73 27.85
C LEU A 197 3.89 2.13 26.40
N THR A 198 4.48 3.23 25.90
CA THR A 198 4.28 3.68 24.52
C THR A 198 4.82 2.64 23.53
N VAL A 199 6.06 2.17 23.72
CA VAL A 199 6.66 1.14 22.86
C VAL A 199 5.89 -0.18 22.91
N ALA A 200 5.43 -0.61 24.09
CA ALA A 200 4.62 -1.81 24.26
C ALA A 200 3.27 -1.69 23.55
N THR A 201 2.58 -0.56 23.70
CA THR A 201 1.29 -0.31 23.03
C THR A 201 1.44 -0.31 21.52
N TYR A 202 2.50 0.33 21.01
CA TYR A 202 2.82 0.34 19.59
C TYR A 202 3.09 -1.08 19.07
N SER A 203 3.92 -1.85 19.78
CA SER A 203 4.26 -3.24 19.42
C SER A 203 3.04 -4.16 19.42
N ILE A 204 2.14 -4.03 20.41
CA ILE A 204 0.89 -4.80 20.48
C ILE A 204 -0.05 -4.42 19.33
N THR A 205 -0.12 -3.13 19.01
CA THR A 205 -0.96 -2.65 17.91
C THR A 205 -0.43 -3.14 16.58
N CYS A 206 0.87 -2.97 16.33
CA CYS A 206 1.52 -3.40 15.09
C CYS A 206 1.45 -4.92 14.89
N SER A 207 1.62 -5.72 15.97
CA SER A 207 1.49 -7.18 15.89
C SER A 207 0.06 -7.63 15.57
N ARG A 208 -0.97 -6.93 16.04
CA ARG A 208 -2.36 -7.21 15.68
C ARG A 208 -2.70 -6.83 14.25
N THR A 209 -2.17 -5.72 13.76
CA THR A 209 -2.42 -5.26 12.39
C THR A 209 -1.68 -6.13 11.36
N GLY A 210 -0.44 -6.56 11.66
CA GLY A 210 0.33 -7.47 10.80
C GLY A 210 -0.27 -8.88 10.66
N ALA A 211 -1.07 -9.34 11.63
CA ALA A 211 -1.72 -10.64 11.60
C ALA A 211 -3.00 -10.71 10.73
N ARG A 212 -3.48 -9.58 10.21
CA ARG A 212 -4.65 -9.50 9.30
C ARG A 212 -4.25 -8.92 7.96
N SER A 213 -3.37 -9.61 7.23
CA SER A 213 -3.41 -9.48 5.77
C SER A 213 -4.61 -10.30 5.28
N PRO A 214 -5.62 -9.71 4.62
CA PRO A 214 -6.72 -10.48 4.04
C PRO A 214 -6.14 -11.40 2.96
N ALA A 215 -6.30 -12.71 3.12
CA ALA A 215 -5.89 -13.67 2.12
C ALA A 215 -6.60 -13.36 0.78
N PRO A 216 -5.90 -13.33 -0.36
CA PRO A 216 -6.55 -13.12 -1.65
C PRO A 216 -7.53 -14.27 -1.91
N PRO A 217 -8.75 -13.99 -2.41
CA PRO A 217 -9.73 -15.02 -2.70
C PRO A 217 -9.19 -15.99 -3.77
N ARG A 218 -9.40 -17.30 -3.55
CA ARG A 218 -9.01 -18.36 -4.50
C ARG A 218 -9.56 -18.06 -5.90
N PRO A 219 -8.77 -18.21 -6.97
CA PRO A 219 -9.29 -18.07 -8.33
C PRO A 219 -10.32 -19.19 -8.59
N ARG A 220 -11.58 -18.81 -8.75
CA ARG A 220 -12.61 -19.72 -9.29
C ARG A 220 -12.24 -20.01 -10.74
N LYS A 221 -12.19 -21.30 -11.10
CA LYS A 221 -12.01 -21.74 -12.49
C LYS A 221 -13.04 -21.02 -13.37
N PRO A 222 -12.63 -20.44 -14.52
CA PRO A 222 -13.58 -19.77 -15.40
C PRO A 222 -14.60 -20.80 -15.91
N ALA A 223 -15.88 -20.54 -15.60
CA ALA A 223 -16.97 -21.24 -16.25
C ALA A 223 -16.89 -20.93 -17.75
N ARG A 224 -16.79 -21.97 -18.58
CA ARG A 224 -16.95 -21.86 -20.04
C ARG A 224 -18.38 -21.36 -20.30
N SER A 225 -18.56 -20.07 -20.52
CA SER A 225 -19.71 -19.56 -21.26
C SER A 225 -19.22 -19.01 -22.59
N GLY A 226 -19.66 -19.66 -23.66
CA GLY A 226 -19.41 -19.17 -25.01
C GLY A 226 -20.23 -17.90 -25.23
N LEU A 227 -19.56 -16.82 -25.62
CA LEU A 227 -20.20 -15.68 -26.24
C LEU A 227 -19.42 -15.33 -27.51
N ARG A 228 -20.10 -15.49 -28.64
CA ARG A 228 -19.69 -15.06 -29.97
C ARG A 228 -19.37 -13.56 -29.96
N ALA A 229 -18.25 -13.20 -30.59
CA ALA A 229 -17.93 -11.83 -30.95
C ALA A 229 -18.55 -11.50 -32.31
N ASP A 230 -19.39 -10.47 -32.38
CA ASP A 230 -19.77 -9.79 -33.61
C ASP A 230 -19.50 -8.27 -33.45
N GLY A 231 -18.69 -7.74 -34.38
CA GLY A 231 -18.99 -6.52 -35.15
C GLY A 231 -19.03 -5.12 -34.51
N HIS A 232 -18.04 -4.31 -34.92
CA HIS A 232 -18.16 -2.91 -35.43
C HIS A 232 -18.36 -1.70 -34.48
N GLY A 233 -17.57 -0.64 -34.72
CA GLY A 233 -17.88 0.71 -34.24
C GLY A 233 -16.69 1.68 -34.09
N THR A 234 -16.42 2.44 -35.15
CA THR A 234 -15.44 3.53 -35.34
C THR A 234 -15.67 4.81 -34.51
N GLY A 235 -14.57 5.48 -34.14
CA GLY A 235 -14.37 6.94 -34.25
C GLY A 235 -15.01 7.88 -33.20
N GLY A 236 -14.18 8.67 -32.51
CA GLY A 236 -14.66 9.78 -31.67
C GLY A 236 -13.55 10.48 -30.91
N ASN A 237 -12.90 11.45 -31.57
CA ASN A 237 -11.82 12.28 -31.05
C ASN A 237 -12.37 13.32 -30.06
N GLY A 238 -12.38 12.99 -28.77
CA GLY A 238 -12.56 13.94 -27.68
C GLY A 238 -11.30 13.91 -26.82
N LYS A 239 -10.69 15.07 -26.56
CA LYS A 239 -9.53 15.20 -25.67
C LYS A 239 -9.90 14.74 -24.26
N LEU A 240 -9.61 13.49 -24.00
CA LEU A 240 -9.86 12.84 -22.74
C LEU A 240 -8.67 13.16 -21.82
N THR A 241 -8.94 13.66 -20.61
CA THR A 241 -7.91 13.90 -19.60
C THR A 241 -7.33 12.54 -19.17
N ALA A 242 -6.02 12.38 -19.27
CA ALA A 242 -5.33 11.15 -18.89
C ALA A 242 -5.05 11.21 -17.38
N MET A 243 -5.48 10.17 -16.67
CA MET A 243 -4.92 9.86 -15.35
C MET A 243 -4.06 8.63 -15.57
N GLU A 244 -2.75 8.81 -15.45
CA GLU A 244 -1.78 7.73 -15.55
C GLU A 244 -1.69 7.05 -14.18
N LEU A 245 -2.29 5.86 -14.08
CA LEU A 245 -2.09 4.97 -12.96
C LEU A 245 -1.78 3.59 -13.55
N VAL A 246 -0.50 3.22 -13.62
CA VAL A 246 -0.10 1.85 -13.92
C VAL A 246 -0.31 1.02 -12.65
N ALA A 247 -1.57 0.67 -12.39
CA ALA A 247 -1.93 -0.34 -11.41
C ALA A 247 -2.02 -1.68 -12.12
N VAL A 248 -1.14 -2.61 -11.74
CA VAL A 248 -1.14 -4.00 -12.19
C VAL A 248 -2.52 -4.59 -11.92
N SER A 249 -3.30 -4.85 -12.97
CA SER A 249 -4.67 -5.38 -12.89
C SER A 249 -4.64 -6.86 -12.48
N PRO A 250 -5.12 -7.25 -11.29
CA PRO A 250 -5.39 -8.65 -10.99
C PRO A 250 -6.62 -9.08 -11.79
N ALA A 251 -6.58 -10.24 -12.42
CA ALA A 251 -7.69 -10.75 -13.22
C ALA A 251 -8.98 -10.82 -12.38
N GLY A 252 -10.04 -10.12 -12.81
CA GLY A 252 -11.38 -10.21 -12.23
C GLY A 252 -11.83 -9.06 -11.33
N ARG A 253 -11.03 -8.00 -11.14
CA ARG A 253 -11.46 -6.79 -10.41
C ARG A 253 -11.93 -5.68 -11.34
N GLN A 254 -12.93 -4.92 -10.88
CA GLN A 254 -13.47 -3.76 -11.58
C GLN A 254 -12.62 -2.52 -11.28
N ILE A 255 -11.68 -2.17 -12.16
CA ILE A 255 -10.79 -1.01 -11.97
C ILE A 255 -11.33 0.16 -12.79
N ILE A 256 -11.44 1.33 -12.18
CA ILE A 256 -11.87 2.54 -12.90
C ILE A 256 -10.66 3.10 -13.66
N GLU A 257 -10.64 2.93 -14.97
CA GLU A 257 -9.55 3.39 -15.82
C GLU A 257 -9.68 4.86 -16.16
N ARG A 258 -10.91 5.31 -16.43
CA ARG A 258 -11.16 6.66 -16.93
C ARG A 258 -12.56 7.15 -16.60
N TYR A 259 -12.71 8.47 -16.52
CA TYR A 259 -14.01 9.13 -16.43
C TYR A 259 -14.07 10.34 -17.37
N ALA A 260 -15.27 10.68 -17.79
CA ALA A 260 -15.59 11.84 -18.63
C ALA A 260 -17.01 12.33 -18.29
N ALA A 261 -17.41 13.49 -18.82
CA ALA A 261 -18.77 13.99 -18.65
C ALA A 261 -19.84 13.02 -19.18
N SER A 262 -19.48 12.18 -20.17
CA SER A 262 -20.37 11.17 -20.74
C SER A 262 -20.45 9.87 -19.94
N GLY A 263 -19.54 9.62 -18.99
CA GLY A 263 -19.53 8.38 -18.19
C GLY A 263 -18.14 7.87 -17.82
N PHE A 264 -18.03 6.56 -17.64
CA PHE A 264 -16.87 5.89 -17.03
C PHE A 264 -16.37 4.73 -17.88
N ARG A 265 -15.06 4.48 -17.84
CA ARG A 265 -14.45 3.25 -18.35
C ARG A 265 -13.96 2.42 -17.17
N VAL A 266 -14.50 1.22 -17.04
CA VAL A 266 -14.18 0.29 -15.96
C VAL A 266 -13.79 -1.05 -16.57
N SER A 267 -12.58 -1.51 -16.28
CA SER A 267 -12.01 -2.79 -16.78
C SER A 267 -12.28 -3.03 -18.29
N GLY A 268 -11.95 -2.05 -19.13
CA GLY A 268 -12.14 -2.08 -20.58
C GLY A 268 -13.57 -1.83 -21.09
N VAL A 269 -14.59 -1.82 -20.22
CA VAL A 269 -15.99 -1.58 -20.61
C VAL A 269 -16.35 -0.12 -20.40
N VAL A 270 -16.99 0.50 -21.39
CA VAL A 270 -17.45 1.90 -21.32
C VAL A 270 -18.92 1.93 -20.89
N TYR A 271 -19.17 2.58 -19.76
CA TYR A 271 -20.50 2.84 -19.22
C TYR A 271 -20.86 4.30 -19.45
N GLN A 272 -21.97 4.53 -20.16
CA GLN A 272 -22.51 5.87 -20.39
C GLN A 272 -23.42 6.27 -19.22
N GLY A 273 -23.11 7.40 -18.57
CA GLY A 273 -23.87 7.92 -17.43
C GLY A 273 -23.43 7.38 -16.05
N PRO A 274 -24.31 7.51 -15.03
CA PRO A 274 -24.04 7.09 -13.66
C PRO A 274 -23.83 5.59 -13.49
N VAL A 275 -22.90 5.21 -12.61
CA VAL A 275 -22.52 3.80 -12.39
C VAL A 275 -22.35 3.48 -10.91
N LEU A 276 -22.62 2.23 -10.57
CA LEU A 276 -22.23 1.61 -9.30
C LEU A 276 -21.14 0.57 -9.59
N VAL A 277 -19.96 0.80 -9.04
CA VAL A 277 -18.78 -0.04 -9.21
C VAL A 277 -18.57 -0.85 -7.94
N PHE A 278 -18.72 -2.16 -8.05
CA PHE A 278 -18.39 -3.14 -7.01
C PHE A 278 -17.07 -3.83 -7.36
N PRO A 279 -16.34 -4.41 -6.38
CA PRO A 279 -15.08 -5.10 -6.64
C PRO A 279 -15.18 -6.20 -7.71
N ASP A 280 -16.33 -6.89 -7.77
CA ASP A 280 -16.60 -8.03 -8.65
C ASP A 280 -17.43 -7.67 -9.90
N ARG A 281 -18.27 -6.64 -9.84
CA ARG A 281 -19.18 -6.27 -10.93
C ARG A 281 -19.45 -4.78 -11.01
N THR A 282 -19.76 -4.29 -12.21
CA THR A 282 -20.20 -2.91 -12.41
C THR A 282 -21.61 -2.91 -12.96
N VAL A 283 -22.50 -2.15 -12.33
CA VAL A 283 -23.91 -2.03 -12.73
C VAL A 283 -24.24 -0.58 -13.07
N ARG A 284 -25.13 -0.40 -14.04
CA ARG A 284 -25.60 0.94 -14.43
C ARG A 284 -26.55 1.48 -13.36
N TRP A 285 -26.35 2.72 -12.95
CA TRP A 285 -27.18 3.38 -11.94
C TRP A 285 -28.25 4.24 -12.65
N ALA A 286 -29.42 3.65 -12.89
CA ALA A 286 -30.40 4.17 -13.83
C ALA A 286 -30.98 5.55 -13.47
N GLU A 287 -31.27 5.81 -12.19
CA GLU A 287 -31.95 7.05 -11.76
C GLU A 287 -31.01 8.05 -11.09
N ALA A 288 -29.79 7.66 -10.70
CA ALA A 288 -28.84 8.50 -9.97
C ALA A 288 -29.43 9.25 -8.76
N ALA A 289 -30.56 8.76 -8.24
CA ALA A 289 -31.26 9.37 -7.14
C ALA A 289 -30.52 9.05 -5.85
N LEU A 290 -30.23 10.08 -5.03
CA LEU A 290 -29.60 9.91 -3.72
C LEU A 290 -30.62 9.43 -2.67
N THR A 291 -31.32 8.34 -2.96
CA THR A 291 -32.35 7.72 -2.11
C THR A 291 -31.90 6.33 -1.64
N ALA A 292 -32.49 5.85 -0.54
CA ALA A 292 -32.14 4.56 0.05
C ALA A 292 -32.45 3.39 -0.90
N GLU A 293 -33.50 3.50 -1.71
CA GLU A 293 -33.89 2.49 -2.70
C GLU A 293 -32.88 2.38 -3.84
N SER A 294 -32.38 3.52 -4.33
CA SER A 294 -31.41 3.55 -5.43
C SER A 294 -30.04 2.96 -5.06
N LEU A 295 -29.70 2.99 -3.77
CA LEU A 295 -28.46 2.43 -3.21
C LEU A 295 -28.67 1.09 -2.49
N ALA A 296 -29.87 0.51 -2.54
CA ALA A 296 -30.16 -0.83 -2.01
C ALA A 296 -29.19 -1.92 -2.54
N PRO A 297 -28.77 -1.92 -3.82
CA PRO A 297 -27.82 -2.91 -4.32
C PRO A 297 -26.47 -2.93 -3.59
N VAL A 298 -26.10 -1.84 -2.90
CA VAL A 298 -24.87 -1.77 -2.10
C VAL A 298 -24.99 -2.55 -0.79
N VAL A 299 -26.15 -2.46 -0.15
CA VAL A 299 -26.44 -3.18 1.09
C VAL A 299 -26.70 -4.67 0.79
N GLU A 300 -27.40 -4.96 -0.31
CA GLU A 300 -27.72 -6.33 -0.74
C GLU A 300 -26.49 -7.15 -1.16
N HIS A 301 -25.42 -6.49 -1.63
CA HIS A 301 -24.17 -7.18 -2.00
C HIS A 301 -23.52 -7.91 -0.81
N GLY A 302 -23.74 -7.45 0.42
CA GLY A 302 -23.39 -8.19 1.64
C GLY A 302 -21.88 -8.32 1.91
N GLY A 303 -21.07 -7.37 1.43
CA GLY A 303 -19.61 -7.44 1.58
C GLY A 303 -18.89 -6.09 1.48
N ILE A 304 -19.61 -4.97 1.58
CA ILE A 304 -19.06 -3.61 1.46
C ILE A 304 -19.11 -2.93 2.83
N GLU A 305 -18.00 -2.31 3.24
CA GLU A 305 -17.90 -1.53 4.48
C GLU A 305 -17.86 -0.03 4.21
N LEU A 306 -17.45 0.38 3.00
CA LEU A 306 -17.32 1.76 2.61
C LEU A 306 -17.89 2.00 1.21
N LEU A 307 -18.79 2.96 1.09
CA LEU A 307 -19.31 3.47 -0.17
C LEU A 307 -18.75 4.86 -0.44
N LEU A 308 -18.03 5.00 -1.55
CA LEU A 308 -17.55 6.28 -2.05
C LEU A 308 -18.57 6.86 -3.02
N LEU A 309 -19.14 8.01 -2.68
CA LEU A 309 -20.10 8.71 -3.52
C LEU A 309 -19.42 9.88 -4.24
N GLY A 310 -19.20 9.71 -5.54
CA GLY A 310 -18.70 10.75 -6.45
C GLY A 310 -19.84 11.59 -6.99
N VAL A 311 -20.00 12.82 -6.51
CA VAL A 311 -21.15 13.71 -6.84
C VAL A 311 -20.88 14.70 -7.99
N GLY A 312 -19.90 14.42 -8.84
CA GLY A 312 -19.45 15.32 -9.91
C GLY A 312 -18.43 16.35 -9.39
N ARG A 313 -18.50 17.58 -9.91
CA ARG A 313 -17.58 18.68 -9.55
C ARG A 313 -18.06 19.56 -8.38
N ARG A 314 -19.35 19.50 -8.04
CA ARG A 314 -19.94 20.30 -6.95
C ARG A 314 -20.44 19.36 -5.87
N MET A 315 -20.10 19.66 -4.62
CA MET A 315 -20.63 18.87 -3.49
C MET A 315 -22.14 19.05 -3.39
N VAL A 316 -22.86 17.95 -3.44
CA VAL A 316 -24.31 17.89 -3.21
C VAL A 316 -24.56 17.41 -1.78
N PRO A 317 -25.39 18.11 -0.98
CA PRO A 317 -25.72 17.66 0.36
C PRO A 317 -26.49 16.34 0.30
N VAL A 318 -26.02 15.35 1.06
CA VAL A 318 -26.67 14.05 1.17
C VAL A 318 -27.62 14.05 2.37
N ALA A 319 -28.86 13.64 2.15
CA ALA A 319 -29.89 13.56 3.19
C ALA A 319 -29.44 12.69 4.38
N ALA A 320 -29.73 13.14 5.60
CA ALA A 320 -29.38 12.42 6.83
C ALA A 320 -30.05 11.03 6.90
N SER A 321 -31.25 10.90 6.32
CA SER A 321 -31.97 9.63 6.19
C SER A 321 -31.18 8.59 5.40
N LEU A 322 -30.55 8.98 4.28
CA LEU A 322 -29.73 8.08 3.47
C LEU A 322 -28.50 7.57 4.22
N ARG A 323 -27.81 8.47 4.94
CA ARG A 323 -26.66 8.11 5.78
C ARG A 323 -27.07 7.13 6.89
N ALA A 324 -28.23 7.35 7.50
CA ALA A 324 -28.76 6.47 8.54
C ALA A 324 -29.08 5.08 8.00
N SER A 325 -29.73 4.97 6.83
CA SER A 325 -30.04 3.70 6.19
C SER A 325 -28.80 2.88 5.82
N LEU A 326 -27.77 3.53 5.25
CA LEU A 326 -26.51 2.85 4.91
C LEU A 326 -25.75 2.40 6.17
N LYS A 327 -25.73 3.22 7.22
CA LYS A 327 -25.12 2.88 8.50
C LYS A 327 -25.84 1.69 9.17
N ALA A 328 -27.16 1.62 9.08
CA ALA A 328 -27.93 0.46 9.56
C ALA A 328 -27.59 -0.83 8.79
N GLY A 329 -27.26 -0.71 7.50
CA GLY A 329 -26.72 -1.79 6.68
C GLY A 329 -25.22 -2.08 6.87
N GLY A 330 -24.54 -1.40 7.82
CA GLY A 330 -23.10 -1.60 8.09
C GLY A 330 -22.15 -0.92 7.10
N VAL A 331 -22.66 -0.03 6.23
CA VAL A 331 -21.88 0.66 5.19
C VAL A 331 -21.63 2.11 5.59
N ALA A 332 -20.36 2.51 5.69
CA ALA A 332 -19.97 3.90 5.85
C ALA A 332 -20.09 4.64 4.50
N LEU A 333 -20.59 5.88 4.51
CA LEU A 333 -20.71 6.71 3.31
C LEU A 333 -19.71 7.87 3.35
N GLU A 334 -18.86 7.97 2.35
CA GLU A 334 -18.01 9.14 2.11
C GLU A 334 -18.42 9.83 0.81
N VAL A 335 -18.57 11.15 0.87
CA VAL A 335 -18.98 11.98 -0.27
C VAL A 335 -17.77 12.79 -0.72
N MET A 336 -17.45 12.74 -2.00
CA MET A 336 -16.31 13.45 -2.57
C MET A 336 -16.55 13.80 -4.03
N ASP A 337 -15.63 14.56 -4.65
CA ASP A 337 -15.68 14.80 -6.09
C ASP A 337 -15.48 13.48 -6.86
N THR A 338 -16.05 13.38 -8.06
CA THR A 338 -15.98 12.14 -8.85
C THR A 338 -14.55 11.71 -9.16
N GLY A 339 -13.62 12.65 -9.37
CA GLY A 339 -12.23 12.33 -9.62
C GLY A 339 -11.53 11.73 -8.40
N ALA A 340 -11.76 12.30 -7.21
CA ALA A 340 -11.30 11.73 -5.95
C ALA A 340 -11.94 10.38 -5.68
N ALA A 341 -13.25 10.23 -5.88
CA ALA A 341 -13.94 8.96 -5.71
C ALA A 341 -13.30 7.85 -6.55
N CYS A 342 -12.97 8.12 -7.82
CA CYS A 342 -12.30 7.15 -8.70
C CYS A 342 -10.89 6.78 -8.19
N ARG A 343 -10.10 7.76 -7.77
CA ARG A 343 -8.74 7.52 -7.23
C ARG A 343 -8.77 6.70 -5.95
N THR A 344 -9.58 7.15 -4.99
CA THR A 344 -9.72 6.53 -3.68
C THR A 344 -10.28 5.12 -3.82
N TYR A 345 -11.25 4.90 -4.71
CA TYR A 345 -11.77 3.57 -5.00
C TYR A 345 -10.66 2.63 -5.49
N ASN A 346 -9.88 3.02 -6.50
CA ASN A 346 -8.82 2.17 -7.05
C ASN A 346 -7.72 1.89 -6.02
N LEU A 347 -7.34 2.88 -5.22
CA LEU A 347 -6.37 2.73 -4.13
C LEU A 347 -6.86 1.69 -3.10
N LEU A 348 -8.08 1.89 -2.59
CA LEU A 348 -8.68 1.00 -1.59
C LEU A 348 -8.91 -0.41 -2.15
N LEU A 349 -9.26 -0.51 -3.44
CA LEU A 349 -9.41 -1.79 -4.13
C LEU A 349 -8.06 -2.52 -4.27
N ALA A 350 -6.96 -1.78 -4.46
CA ALA A 350 -5.60 -2.33 -4.48
C ALA A 350 -5.14 -2.80 -3.09
N GLU A 351 -5.65 -2.18 -2.02
CA GLU A 351 -5.43 -2.57 -0.62
C GLU A 351 -6.39 -3.65 -0.11
N ASP A 352 -7.13 -4.33 -0.99
CA ASP A 352 -8.10 -5.39 -0.63
C ASP A 352 -9.22 -4.92 0.34
N ARG A 353 -9.53 -3.62 0.34
CA ARG A 353 -10.59 -3.05 1.18
C ARG A 353 -11.96 -3.37 0.59
N ARG A 354 -12.94 -3.57 1.47
CA ARG A 354 -14.36 -3.80 1.14
C ARG A 354 -15.05 -2.51 0.73
N VAL A 355 -14.74 -2.02 -0.47
CA VAL A 355 -15.20 -0.72 -0.98
C VAL A 355 -16.08 -0.86 -2.22
N ALA A 356 -17.10 0.00 -2.33
CA ALA A 356 -17.87 0.23 -3.55
C ALA A 356 -17.84 1.72 -3.90
N ALA A 357 -18.06 2.04 -5.18
CA ALA A 357 -18.17 3.43 -5.63
C ALA A 357 -19.49 3.68 -6.35
N ALA A 358 -20.23 4.70 -5.93
CA ALA A 358 -21.37 5.27 -6.62
C ALA A 358 -20.93 6.54 -7.32
N LEU A 359 -20.91 6.57 -8.65
CA LEU A 359 -20.26 7.63 -9.42
C LEU A 359 -21.26 8.32 -10.34
N LEU A 360 -21.40 9.63 -10.14
CA LEU A 360 -22.06 10.53 -11.07
C LEU A 360 -21.01 11.12 -12.03
N PRO A 361 -21.26 11.17 -13.35
CA PRO A 361 -20.36 11.82 -14.29
C PRO A 361 -20.14 13.29 -13.89
N PRO A 362 -18.92 13.81 -13.98
CA PRO A 362 -18.67 15.23 -13.73
C PRO A 362 -19.29 16.05 -14.86
N ALA A 363 -20.40 16.72 -14.56
CA ALA A 363 -20.98 17.74 -15.43
C ALA A 363 -20.11 18.99 -15.52
#